data_AF-A0A1H6DJ99-F1
#
_entry.id   AF-A0A1H6DJ99-F1
#
_cell.length_a   1.000
_cell.length_b   1.000
_cell.length_c   1.000
_cell.angle_alpha   90.00
_cell.angle_beta   90.00
_cell.angle_gamma   90.00
#
_symmetry.space_group_name_H-M   'P 1'
#
loop_
_entity.id
_entity.type
_entity.pdbx_description
1 polymer ?
#
loop_
_entity_poly.entity_id
_entity_poly.type
_entity_poly.pdbx_seq_one_letter_code
_entity_poly.pdbx_strand_id
1 'polypeptide(L)'
;MTCRFIAPDSAIAEWDLYFEEPSAEVPSRERLYGWLWPAWVTAPLNDGIEVFALPQRLTRALANASSAELEELAGRWIMRLRSEDGDDMTDDDLLAVLQGVARLAASAVSTRGSLYSWSY
;
A
#
# COMPACT_ATOMS: atom_id res chain seq x y z
N MET A 1 -1.15 14.11 4.48
CA MET A 1 -1.43 13.13 5.53
C MET A 1 -0.12 12.49 5.89
N THR A 2 0.23 12.48 7.17
CA THR A 2 1.36 11.70 7.70
C THR A 2 0.78 10.43 8.28
N CYS A 3 0.88 9.34 7.53
CA CYS A 3 0.52 8.01 7.97
C CYS A 3 1.61 7.52 8.93
N ARG A 4 1.29 7.38 10.23
CA ARG A 4 2.26 6.85 11.19
C ARG A 4 2.22 5.31 11.14
N PHE A 5 3.36 4.65 11.29
CA PHE A 5 3.49 3.18 11.32
C PHE A 5 3.14 2.43 10.03
N ILE A 6 3.05 3.13 8.89
CA ILE A 6 2.90 2.48 7.59
C ILE A 6 4.27 2.28 6.99
N ALA A 7 4.77 1.04 7.05
CA ALA A 7 5.95 0.62 6.30
C ALA A 7 5.57 0.52 4.80
N PRO A 8 6.05 1.44 3.94
CA PRO A 8 5.55 1.58 2.57
C PRO A 8 5.76 0.33 1.73
N ASP A 9 6.89 -0.34 1.92
CA ASP A 9 7.27 -1.56 1.24
C ASP A 9 6.26 -2.70 1.47
N SER A 10 5.95 -2.99 2.74
CA SER A 10 4.99 -4.02 3.13
C SER A 10 3.57 -3.70 2.66
N ALA A 11 3.17 -2.42 2.75
CA ALA A 11 1.86 -1.97 2.30
C ALA A 11 1.71 -2.13 0.77
N ILE A 12 2.71 -1.70 0.01
CA ILE A 12 2.70 -1.84 -1.45
C ILE A 12 2.66 -3.32 -1.86
N ALA A 13 3.47 -4.18 -1.24
CA ALA A 13 3.48 -5.61 -1.52
C ALA A 13 2.12 -6.27 -1.21
N GLU A 14 1.50 -5.90 -0.08
CA GLU A 14 0.20 -6.44 0.32
C GLU A 14 -0.94 -6.01 -0.62
N TRP A 15 -0.97 -4.72 -0.99
CA TRP A 15 -2.00 -4.20 -1.90
C TRP A 15 -1.86 -4.81 -3.29
N ASP A 16 -0.63 -4.96 -3.79
CA ASP A 16 -0.36 -5.61 -5.07
C ASP A 16 -0.81 -7.07 -5.05
N LEU A 17 -0.52 -7.80 -3.97
CA LEU A 17 -1.01 -9.17 -3.77
C LEU A 17 -2.55 -9.23 -3.73
N TYR A 18 -3.21 -8.30 -3.04
CA TYR A 18 -4.67 -8.26 -2.97
C TYR A 18 -5.32 -8.08 -4.35
N PHE A 19 -4.81 -7.17 -5.18
CA PHE A 19 -5.41 -6.94 -6.50
C PHE A 19 -5.08 -8.03 -7.52
N GLU A 20 -3.96 -8.73 -7.37
CA GLU A 20 -3.64 -9.89 -8.21
C GLU A 20 -4.40 -11.14 -7.78
N GLU A 21 -4.55 -11.34 -6.47
CA GLU A 21 -5.20 -12.50 -5.86
C GLU A 21 -6.21 -12.04 -4.78
N PRO A 22 -7.40 -11.56 -5.19
CA PRO A 22 -8.40 -11.03 -4.27
C PRO A 22 -8.81 -12.07 -3.23
N SER A 23 -8.68 -11.68 -1.96
CA SER A 23 -9.08 -12.49 -0.81
C SER A 23 -9.33 -11.60 0.40
N ALA A 24 -10.43 -11.90 1.08
CA ALA A 24 -10.80 -11.29 2.35
C ALA A 24 -9.87 -11.71 3.51
N GLU A 25 -9.11 -12.78 3.35
CA GLU A 25 -8.17 -13.24 4.36
C GLU A 25 -6.84 -12.47 4.30
N VAL A 26 -6.29 -12.15 5.47
CA VAL A 26 -4.94 -11.60 5.60
C VAL A 26 -3.94 -12.68 5.15
N PRO A 27 -2.99 -12.37 4.24
CA PRO A 27 -2.03 -13.34 3.77
C PRO A 27 -1.09 -13.73 4.90
N SER A 28 -0.63 -14.98 4.91
CA SER A 28 0.43 -15.38 5.83
C SER A 28 1.70 -14.55 5.54
N ARG A 29 2.51 -14.33 6.58
CA ARG A 29 3.80 -13.61 6.45
C ARG A 29 4.69 -14.26 5.39
N GLU A 30 4.78 -15.59 5.36
CA GLU A 30 5.56 -16.33 4.37
C GLU A 30 5.12 -16.02 2.94
N ARG A 31 3.81 -15.92 2.70
CA ARG A 31 3.25 -15.56 1.39
C ARG A 31 3.57 -14.12 1.03
N LEU A 32 3.40 -13.20 1.97
CA LEU A 32 3.72 -11.78 1.75
C LEU A 32 5.21 -11.58 1.45
N TYR A 33 6.11 -12.20 2.23
CA TYR A 33 7.55 -12.13 2.00
C TYR A 33 7.98 -12.82 0.70
N GLY A 34 7.27 -13.87 0.26
CA GLY A 34 7.48 -14.52 -1.03
C GLY A 34 6.93 -13.74 -2.23
N TRP A 35 6.22 -12.62 -2.01
CA TRP A 35 5.66 -11.80 -3.08
C TRP A 35 6.70 -10.87 -3.73
N LEU A 36 6.27 -10.13 -4.75
CA LEU A 36 7.08 -9.13 -5.45
C LEU A 36 7.12 -7.83 -4.62
N TRP A 37 8.29 -7.54 -4.05
CA TRP A 37 8.55 -6.31 -3.29
C TRP A 37 8.74 -5.10 -4.21
N PRO A 38 8.32 -3.89 -3.80
CA PRO A 38 8.52 -2.69 -4.59
C PRO A 38 10.00 -2.36 -4.74
N ALA A 39 10.35 -1.78 -5.89
CA ALA A 39 11.70 -1.34 -6.15
C ALA A 39 11.98 0.00 -5.45
N TRP A 40 13.16 0.10 -4.82
CA TRP A 40 13.73 1.38 -4.44
C TRP A 40 14.00 2.23 -5.70
N VAL A 41 13.58 3.50 -5.66
CA VAL A 41 13.92 4.49 -6.69
C VAL A 41 15.33 5.04 -6.45
N THR A 42 15.71 5.15 -5.18
CA THR A 42 17.06 5.46 -4.73
C THR A 42 17.39 4.56 -3.55
N ALA A 43 18.65 4.12 -3.46
CA ALA A 43 19.10 3.44 -2.26
C ALA A 43 19.01 4.42 -1.06
N PRO A 44 18.66 3.93 0.15
CA PRO A 44 18.68 4.74 1.36
C PRO A 44 20.12 5.13 1.68
N LEU A 45 20.54 6.30 1.20
CA LEU A 45 21.89 6.81 1.37
C LEU A 45 21.86 7.85 2.51
N ASN A 46 21.97 7.34 3.74
CA ASN A 46 22.39 8.08 4.93
C ASN A 46 21.46 9.21 5.47
N ASP A 47 20.35 9.52 4.79
CA ASP A 47 19.36 10.53 5.20
C ASP A 47 18.10 9.92 5.84
N GLY A 48 18.00 8.59 5.85
CA GLY A 48 16.84 7.85 6.38
C GLY A 48 15.62 7.89 5.46
N ILE A 49 15.72 8.51 4.28
CA ILE A 49 14.59 8.63 3.35
C ILE A 49 14.59 7.42 2.42
N GLU A 50 13.47 6.71 2.40
CA GLU A 50 13.22 5.65 1.45
C GLU A 50 12.18 6.10 0.43
N VAL A 51 12.42 5.81 -0.85
CA VAL A 51 11.48 6.10 -1.94
C VAL A 51 11.23 4.83 -2.72
N PHE A 52 9.98 4.39 -2.74
CA PHE A 52 9.53 3.19 -3.44
C PHE A 52 8.66 3.55 -4.63
N ALA A 53 8.89 2.89 -5.76
CA ALA A 53 7.99 2.96 -6.91
C ALA A 53 6.86 1.94 -6.74
N LEU A 54 5.62 2.39 -6.90
CA LEU A 54 4.50 1.47 -6.98
C LEU A 54 4.54 0.73 -8.32
N PRO A 55 4.33 -0.60 -8.34
CA PRO A 55 4.19 -1.34 -9.60
C PRO A 55 3.12 -0.71 -10.50
N GLN A 56 3.37 -0.67 -11.81
CA GLN A 56 2.39 -0.14 -12.76
C GLN A 56 1.06 -0.90 -12.71
N ARG A 57 1.09 -2.21 -12.47
CA ARG A 57 -0.13 -3.03 -12.33
C ARG A 57 -0.95 -2.58 -11.11
N LEU A 58 -0.31 -2.42 -9.95
CA LEU A 58 -0.95 -1.91 -8.75
C LEU A 58 -1.52 -0.50 -8.96
N THR A 59 -0.75 0.38 -9.60
CA THR A 59 -1.22 1.74 -9.90
C THR A 59 -2.49 1.72 -10.77
N ARG A 60 -2.57 0.82 -11.77
CA ARG A 60 -3.79 0.66 -12.57
C ARG A 60 -4.92 0.02 -11.78
N ALA A 61 -4.64 -0.94 -10.92
CA ALA A 61 -5.65 -1.58 -10.08
C ALA A 61 -6.28 -0.56 -9.12
N LEU A 62 -5.46 0.20 -8.39
CA LEU A 62 -5.91 1.27 -7.49
C LEU A 62 -6.70 2.37 -8.22
N ALA A 63 -6.29 2.72 -9.45
CA ALA A 63 -7.02 3.70 -10.26
C ALA A 63 -8.42 3.25 -10.66
N ASN A 64 -8.64 1.94 -10.79
CA ASN A 64 -9.92 1.35 -11.22
C ASN A 64 -10.70 0.68 -10.08
N ALA A 65 -10.14 0.65 -8.87
CA ALA A 65 -10.74 0.01 -7.72
C ALA A 65 -12.09 0.66 -7.37
N SER A 66 -13.09 -0.18 -7.15
CA SER A 66 -14.39 0.21 -6.63
C SER A 66 -14.31 0.60 -5.14
N SER A 67 -15.32 1.30 -4.63
CA SER A 67 -15.41 1.61 -3.20
C SER A 67 -15.36 0.35 -2.34
N ALA A 68 -16.03 -0.72 -2.78
CA ALA A 68 -16.08 -1.99 -2.06
C ALA A 68 -14.70 -2.66 -1.97
N GLU A 69 -13.91 -2.66 -3.06
CA GLU A 69 -12.54 -3.20 -3.05
C GLU A 69 -11.61 -2.38 -2.16
N LEU A 70 -11.76 -1.04 -2.14
CA LEU A 70 -10.99 -0.18 -1.24
C LEU A 70 -11.37 -0.39 0.23
N GLU A 71 -12.67 -0.60 0.52
CA GLU A 71 -13.17 -0.93 1.86
C GLU A 71 -12.66 -2.29 2.35
N GLU A 72 -12.68 -3.30 1.50
CA GLU A 72 -12.17 -4.63 1.82
C GLU A 72 -10.66 -4.60 2.06
N LEU A 73 -9.90 -3.95 1.16
CA LEU A 73 -8.46 -3.77 1.31
C LEU A 73 -8.13 -3.01 2.60
N ALA A 74 -8.88 -1.96 2.93
CA ALA A 74 -8.73 -1.22 4.18
C ALA A 74 -8.95 -2.14 5.39
N GLY A 75 -10.05 -2.90 5.40
CA GLY A 75 -10.38 -3.83 6.48
C GLY A 75 -9.30 -4.88 6.71
N ARG A 76 -8.80 -5.48 5.62
CA ARG A 76 -7.70 -6.45 5.68
C ARG A 76 -6.41 -5.84 6.21
N TRP A 77 -6.07 -4.65 5.74
CA TRP A 77 -4.87 -3.94 6.17
C TRP A 77 -4.93 -3.56 7.66
N ILE A 78 -6.09 -3.09 8.15
CA ILE A 78 -6.37 -2.86 9.58
C ILE A 78 -6.14 -4.15 10.39
N MET A 79 -6.68 -5.28 9.91
CA MET A 79 -6.53 -6.56 10.62
C MET A 79 -5.06 -6.99 10.73
N ARG A 80 -4.27 -6.83 9.65
CA ARG A 80 -2.83 -7.12 9.70
C ARG A 80 -2.13 -6.21 10.71
N LEU A 81 -2.30 -4.90 10.60
CA LEU A 81 -1.61 -3.95 11.49
C LEU A 81 -1.93 -4.22 12.97
N ARG A 82 -3.19 -4.51 13.32
CA ARG A 82 -3.57 -4.93 14.68
C ARG A 82 -2.87 -6.20 15.14
N SER A 83 -2.62 -7.14 14.23
CA SER A 83 -1.92 -8.39 14.57
C SER A 83 -0.42 -8.20 14.81
N GLU A 84 0.18 -7.16 14.23
CA GLU A 84 1.62 -6.90 14.32
C GLU A 84 1.96 -5.91 15.43
N ASP A 85 1.18 -4.83 15.57
CA ASP A 85 1.44 -3.71 16.48
C ASP A 85 0.54 -3.72 17.73
N GLY A 86 -0.41 -4.67 17.82
CA GLY A 86 -1.36 -4.75 18.93
C GLY A 86 -2.39 -3.60 18.90
N ASP A 87 -2.79 -3.13 20.08
CA ASP A 87 -3.76 -2.03 20.25
C ASP A 87 -3.15 -0.63 20.09
N ASP A 88 -1.84 -0.51 19.86
CA ASP A 88 -1.14 0.77 19.67
C ASP A 88 -1.20 1.24 18.20
N MET A 89 -2.36 1.04 17.56
CA MET A 89 -2.63 1.54 16.21
C MET A 89 -2.99 3.02 16.25
N THR A 90 -2.54 3.77 15.24
CA THR A 90 -2.99 5.14 15.00
C THR A 90 -4.49 5.20 14.74
N ASP A 91 -5.14 6.28 15.17
CA ASP A 91 -6.51 6.67 14.78
C ASP A 91 -6.63 7.07 13.28
N ASP A 92 -5.66 6.69 12.44
CA ASP A 92 -5.66 7.02 11.02
C ASP A 92 -6.79 6.27 10.30
N ASP A 93 -7.60 7.02 9.54
CA ASP A 93 -8.61 6.45 8.67
C ASP A 93 -7.94 5.83 7.42
N LEU A 94 -7.57 4.55 7.52
CA LEU A 94 -6.89 3.82 6.46
C LEU A 94 -7.71 3.72 5.17
N LEU A 95 -9.04 3.76 5.27
CA LEU A 95 -9.90 3.83 4.09
C LEU A 95 -9.75 5.18 3.40
N ALA A 96 -9.77 6.29 4.15
CA ALA A 96 -9.52 7.62 3.57
C ALA A 96 -8.13 7.73 2.93
N VAL A 97 -7.12 7.07 3.50
CA VAL A 97 -5.78 6.95 2.92
C VAL A 97 -5.85 6.22 1.57
N LEU A 98 -6.43 5.01 1.53
CA LEU A 98 -6.55 4.23 0.30
C LEU A 98 -7.36 4.94 -0.79
N GLN A 99 -8.45 5.63 -0.43
CA GLN A 99 -9.20 6.48 -1.35
C GLN A 99 -8.35 7.65 -1.88
N GLY A 100 -7.50 8.24 -1.04
CA GLY A 100 -6.53 9.25 -1.45
C GLY A 100 -5.51 8.70 -2.45
N VAL A 101 -4.95 7.53 -2.15
CA VAL A 101 -4.01 6.82 -3.03
C VAL A 101 -4.67 6.45 -4.36
N ALA A 102 -5.91 5.95 -4.35
CA ALA A 102 -6.68 5.64 -5.56
C ALA A 102 -6.87 6.87 -6.47
N ARG A 103 -7.17 8.04 -5.89
CA ARG A 103 -7.24 9.31 -6.64
C ARG A 103 -5.89 9.70 -7.25
N LEU A 104 -4.80 9.55 -6.51
CA LEU A 104 -3.44 9.78 -7.03
C LEU A 104 -3.09 8.81 -8.15
N ALA A 105 -3.46 7.53 -7.99
CA ALA A 105 -3.26 6.50 -9.00
C ALA A 105 -4.03 6.79 -10.28
N ALA A 106 -5.30 7.22 -10.18
CA ALA A 106 -6.10 7.65 -11.32
C ALA A 106 -5.46 8.84 -12.06
N SER A 107 -4.95 9.83 -11.31
CA SER A 107 -4.21 10.95 -11.89
C SER A 107 -2.93 10.50 -12.60
N ALA A 108 -2.14 9.61 -11.98
CA ALA A 108 -0.93 9.05 -12.57
C ALA A 108 -1.23 8.28 -13.86
N VAL A 109 -2.28 7.45 -13.89
CA VAL A 109 -2.70 6.72 -15.11
C VAL A 109 -3.12 7.69 -16.21
N SER A 110 -3.91 8.72 -15.88
CA SER A 110 -4.38 9.71 -16.85
C SER A 110 -3.25 10.51 -17.52
N THR A 111 -2.16 10.74 -16.78
CA THR A 111 -0.99 11.50 -17.23
C THR A 111 0.13 10.61 -17.78
N ARG A 112 -0.07 9.29 -17.80
CA ARG A 112 0.98 8.27 -18.07
C ARG A 112 2.19 8.40 -17.13
N GLY A 113 1.96 8.93 -15.94
CA GLY A 113 2.94 9.05 -14.86
C GLY A 113 3.11 7.76 -14.05
N SER A 114 3.89 7.86 -12.98
CA SER A 114 4.12 6.79 -12.00
C SER A 114 3.83 7.31 -10.60
N LEU A 115 3.47 6.40 -9.70
CA LEU A 115 3.18 6.72 -8.31
C LEU A 115 4.36 6.25 -7.43
N TYR A 116 4.72 7.09 -6.47
CA TYR A 116 5.83 6.85 -5.55
C TYR A 116 5.36 7.03 -4.12
N SER A 117 5.89 6.19 -3.23
CA SER A 117 5.72 6.33 -1.78
C SER A 117 7.05 6.67 -1.15
N TRP A 118 7.04 7.52 -0.13
CA TRP A 118 8.24 7.90 0.61
C TRP A 118 7.98 7.91 2.11
N SER A 119 9.01 7.57 2.88
CA SER A 119 9.01 7.56 4.36
C SER A 119 10.31 8.17 4.91
N TYR A 120 10.24 8.64 6.16
CA TYR A 120 11.35 9.16 6.98
C TYR A 120 11.21 8.61 8.41
#